data_AF-A0A4Q1JQN6-F1
#
_entry.id   AF-A0A4Q1JQN6-F1
#
_cell.length_a   1.000
_cell.length_b   1.000
_cell.length_c   1.000
_cell.angle_alpha   90.00
_cell.angle_beta   90.00
_cell.angle_gamma   90.00
#
_symmetry.space_group_name_H-M   'P 1'
#
loop_
_entity.id
_entity.type
_entity.pdbx_description
1 polymer ?
#
loop_
_entity_poly.entity_id
_entity_poly.type
_entity_poly.pdbx_seq_one_letter_code
_entity_poly.pdbx_strand_id
1 'polypeptide(L)'
;MQTSWLNSINQNIDNQIETYISVKDYRFYQIEKLKRIAALLDREEKSHCLNCKHGKIELEKIVNELDRLINKSGVNRSEYEKRVEKLIKHLKNDHNIYQAHHFTYTYSGIYTLVGIAFGLTLSYGIFYSFNPHLFFMCAGIGMVIGNILGARKDSFQKRSGKQI
;
A
#
# COMPACT_ATOMS: atom_id res chain seq x y z
N MET A 1 -25.47 -15.20 19.20
CA MET A 1 -24.59 -15.24 18.01
C MET A 1 -23.41 -14.33 18.30
N GLN A 2 -22.20 -14.86 18.47
CA GLN A 2 -21.01 -14.02 18.67
C GLN A 2 -20.80 -13.16 17.42
N THR A 3 -20.98 -11.85 17.56
CA THR A 3 -20.55 -10.89 16.53
C THR A 3 -19.05 -11.04 16.39
N SER A 4 -18.58 -11.45 15.19
CA SER A 4 -17.14 -11.53 14.94
C SER A 4 -16.53 -10.13 15.17
N TRP A 5 -15.34 -10.08 15.76
CA TRP A 5 -14.61 -8.83 15.99
C TRP A 5 -14.59 -7.92 14.76
N LEU A 6 -14.47 -8.52 13.58
CA LEU A 6 -14.51 -7.84 12.28
C LEU A 6 -15.82 -7.07 12.05
N ASN A 7 -16.97 -7.64 12.42
CA ASN A 7 -18.26 -6.99 12.27
C ASN A 7 -18.38 -5.76 13.18
N SER A 8 -17.88 -5.87 14.41
CA SER A 8 -17.85 -4.76 15.38
C SER A 8 -16.99 -3.59 14.86
N ILE A 9 -15.78 -3.89 14.37
CA ILE A 9 -14.90 -2.88 13.77
C ILE A 9 -15.53 -2.23 12.55
N ASN A 10 -16.13 -3.00 11.65
CA ASN A 10 -16.75 -2.45 10.45
C ASN A 10 -17.91 -1.51 10.79
N GLN A 11 -18.76 -1.91 11.75
CA GLN A 11 -19.85 -1.06 12.25
C GLN A 11 -19.34 0.21 12.91
N ASN A 12 -18.29 0.13 13.73
CA ASN A 12 -17.70 1.32 14.36
C ASN A 12 -17.13 2.29 13.31
N ILE A 13 -16.46 1.77 12.28
CA ILE A 13 -15.97 2.58 11.17
C ILE A 13 -17.16 3.25 10.44
N ASP A 14 -18.21 2.51 10.12
CA ASP A 14 -19.39 3.05 9.43
C ASP A 14 -20.11 4.13 10.25
N ASN A 15 -20.33 3.89 11.54
CA ASN A 15 -20.92 4.87 12.45
C ASN A 15 -20.10 6.15 12.53
N GLN A 16 -18.77 6.05 12.60
CA GLN A 16 -17.91 7.24 12.63
C GLN A 16 -17.90 7.98 11.30
N ILE A 17 -17.97 7.27 10.17
CA ILE A 17 -18.08 7.87 8.85
C ILE A 17 -19.36 8.71 8.74
N GLU A 18 -20.50 8.15 9.12
CA GLU A 18 -21.80 8.83 9.01
C GLU A 18 -21.92 10.01 9.98
N THR A 19 -21.35 9.90 11.18
CA THR A 19 -21.58 10.88 12.25
C THR A 19 -20.56 12.02 12.27
N TYR A 20 -19.29 11.74 11.96
CA TYR A 20 -18.19 12.68 12.25
C TYR A 20 -17.30 13.01 11.05
N ILE A 21 -17.37 12.27 9.94
CA ILE A 21 -16.36 12.38 8.87
C ILE A 21 -17.01 12.87 7.57
N SER A 22 -16.41 13.89 6.97
CA SER A 22 -16.86 14.37 5.66
C SER A 22 -16.54 13.36 4.55
N VAL A 23 -17.34 13.33 3.48
CA VAL A 23 -17.10 12.47 2.31
C VAL A 23 -15.72 12.75 1.68
N LYS A 24 -15.25 13.99 1.75
CA LYS A 24 -13.93 14.39 1.25
C LYS A 24 -12.82 13.71 2.06
N ASP A 25 -12.93 13.76 3.38
CA ASP A 25 -11.93 13.17 4.28
C ASP A 25 -11.96 11.64 4.23
N TYR A 26 -13.14 11.04 4.11
CA TYR A 26 -13.29 9.61 3.87
C TYR A 26 -12.44 9.11 2.70
N ARG A 27 -12.51 9.80 1.55
CA ARG A 27 -11.72 9.47 0.35
C ARG A 27 -10.24 9.80 0.53
N PHE A 28 -9.94 10.95 1.13
CA PHE A 28 -8.56 11.42 1.29
C PHE A 28 -7.75 10.50 2.21
N TYR A 29 -8.31 10.13 3.36
CA TYR A 29 -7.69 9.22 4.33
C TYR A 29 -7.86 7.74 3.96
N GLN A 30 -8.62 7.44 2.90
CA GLN A 30 -8.84 6.09 2.37
C GLN A 30 -9.32 5.14 3.48
N ILE A 31 -10.29 5.60 4.27
CA ILE A 31 -10.78 4.92 5.48
C ILE A 31 -11.29 3.50 5.16
N GLU A 32 -11.77 3.26 3.93
CA GLU A 32 -12.11 1.93 3.42
C GLU A 32 -10.95 0.91 3.58
N LYS A 33 -9.69 1.34 3.47
CA LYS A 33 -8.52 0.49 3.68
C LYS A 33 -8.44 -0.07 5.09
N LEU A 34 -8.96 0.64 6.10
CA LEU A 34 -8.99 0.15 7.48
C LEU A 34 -9.84 -1.11 7.60
N LYS A 35 -10.97 -1.19 6.88
CA LYS A 35 -11.81 -2.41 6.85
C LYS A 35 -11.06 -3.59 6.24
N ARG A 36 -10.28 -3.36 5.18
CA ARG A 36 -9.44 -4.40 4.55
C ARG A 36 -8.32 -4.85 5.48
N ILE A 37 -7.66 -3.92 6.16
CA ILE A 37 -6.64 -4.22 7.18
C ILE A 37 -7.26 -5.03 8.33
N ALA A 38 -8.46 -4.68 8.79
CA ALA A 38 -9.18 -5.45 9.81
C ALA A 38 -9.41 -6.91 9.36
N ALA A 39 -9.92 -7.11 8.14
CA ALA A 39 -10.17 -8.45 7.60
C ALA A 39 -8.88 -9.29 7.50
N LEU A 40 -7.77 -8.66 7.14
CA LEU A 40 -6.47 -9.33 7.05
C LEU A 40 -5.90 -9.66 8.43
N LEU A 41 -5.96 -8.73 9.38
CA LEU A 41 -5.55 -9.00 10.77
C LEU A 41 -6.39 -10.11 11.40
N ASP A 42 -7.70 -10.17 11.11
CA ASP A 42 -8.57 -11.25 11.59
C ASP A 42 -8.24 -12.61 10.97
N ARG A 43 -7.90 -12.62 9.67
CA ARG A 43 -7.47 -13.83 8.98
C ARG A 43 -6.13 -14.34 9.49
N GLU A 44 -5.16 -13.46 9.61
CA GLU A 44 -3.78 -13.81 9.98
C GLU A 44 -3.63 -14.05 11.49
N GLU A 45 -4.46 -13.48 12.37
CA GLU A 45 -4.43 -13.83 13.81
C GLU A 45 -4.71 -15.32 14.03
N LYS A 46 -5.57 -15.93 13.20
CA LYS A 46 -5.83 -17.39 13.25
C LYS A 46 -4.60 -18.24 12.99
N SER A 47 -3.54 -17.64 12.41
CA SER A 47 -2.23 -18.27 12.22
C SER A 47 -1.30 -18.14 13.44
N HIS A 48 -1.82 -17.69 14.59
CA HIS A 48 -1.10 -17.48 15.87
C HIS A 48 -0.04 -16.37 15.86
N CYS A 49 -0.18 -15.38 14.98
CA CYS A 49 0.71 -14.21 14.98
C CYS A 49 0.40 -13.25 16.13
N LEU A 50 1.32 -13.14 17.10
CA LEU A 50 1.20 -12.21 18.24
C LEU A 50 1.17 -10.73 17.79
N ASN A 51 1.93 -10.38 16.76
CA ASN A 51 1.95 -9.02 16.21
C ASN A 51 0.59 -8.66 15.57
N CYS A 52 -0.12 -9.61 14.97
CA CYS A 52 -1.48 -9.40 14.47
C CYS A 52 -2.46 -9.10 15.60
N LYS A 53 -2.35 -9.81 16.74
CA LYS A 53 -3.16 -9.53 17.93
C LYS A 53 -2.93 -8.11 18.47
N HIS A 54 -1.67 -7.68 18.56
CA HIS A 54 -1.35 -6.30 18.91
C HIS A 54 -1.85 -5.30 17.86
N GLY A 55 -1.76 -5.65 16.57
CA GLY A 55 -2.28 -4.86 15.47
C GLY A 55 -3.79 -4.65 15.53
N LYS A 56 -4.56 -5.65 15.99
CA LYS A 56 -6.01 -5.52 16.21
C LYS A 56 -6.34 -4.48 17.28
N ILE A 57 -5.65 -4.54 18.43
CA ILE A 57 -5.82 -3.57 19.52
C ILE A 57 -5.44 -2.16 19.03
N GLU A 58 -4.38 -2.04 18.24
CA GLU A 58 -3.98 -0.75 17.67
C GLU A 58 -5.02 -0.23 16.66
N LEU A 59 -5.57 -1.11 15.82
CA LEU A 59 -6.62 -0.73 14.88
C LEU A 59 -7.89 -0.27 15.60
N GLU A 60 -8.30 -0.93 16.68
CA GLU A 60 -9.41 -0.49 17.53
C GLU A 60 -9.18 0.92 18.05
N LYS A 61 -7.96 1.23 18.53
CA LYS A 61 -7.62 2.58 18.99
C LYS A 61 -7.70 3.60 17.85
N ILE A 62 -7.17 3.29 16.68
CA ILE A 62 -7.26 4.17 15.50
C ILE A 62 -8.71 4.45 15.12
N VAL A 63 -9.57 3.42 15.12
CA VAL A 63 -11.00 3.56 14.79
C VAL A 63 -11.73 4.38 15.86
N ASN A 64 -11.45 4.15 17.15
CA ASN A 64 -12.07 4.94 18.22
C ASN A 64 -11.65 6.42 18.18
N GLU A 65 -10.40 6.70 17.79
CA GLU A 65 -9.83 8.04 17.71
C GLU A 65 -9.97 8.69 16.31
N LEU A 66 -10.69 8.09 15.37
CA LEU A 66 -10.69 8.49 13.95
C LEU A 66 -11.15 9.93 13.75
N ASP A 67 -12.24 10.35 14.41
CA ASP A 67 -12.72 11.75 14.42
C ASP A 67 -11.59 12.72 14.84
N ARG A 68 -10.93 12.45 15.98
CA ARG A 68 -9.83 13.28 16.48
C ARG A 68 -8.65 13.32 15.52
N LEU A 69 -8.31 12.19 14.91
CA LEU A 69 -7.16 12.04 14.04
C LEU A 69 -7.35 12.72 12.67
N ILE A 70 -8.59 12.79 12.20
CA ILE A 70 -8.94 13.33 10.88
C ILE A 70 -9.37 14.80 10.95
N ASN A 71 -10.20 15.17 11.93
CA ASN A 71 -10.82 16.51 11.97
C ASN A 71 -9.94 17.57 12.65
N LYS A 72 -8.92 17.19 13.44
CA LYS A 72 -8.08 18.15 14.18
C LYS A 72 -6.66 18.21 13.61
N SER A 73 -6.32 19.35 12.99
CA SER A 73 -4.97 19.83 12.63
C SER A 73 -4.00 18.89 11.88
N GLY A 74 -3.00 19.45 11.21
CA GLY A 74 -2.04 18.68 10.39
C GLY A 74 -1.13 17.72 11.17
N VAL A 75 -1.00 17.87 12.50
CA VAL A 75 -0.14 17.03 13.35
C VAL A 75 -0.78 15.65 13.57
N ASN A 76 -2.09 15.60 13.85
CA ASN A 76 -2.79 14.33 14.08
C ASN A 76 -2.92 13.49 12.80
N ARG A 77 -2.92 14.16 11.63
CA ARG A 77 -2.83 13.49 10.33
C ARG A 77 -1.57 12.65 10.19
N SER A 78 -0.40 13.22 10.51
CA SER A 78 0.86 12.47 10.41
C SER A 78 0.87 11.28 11.36
N GLU A 79 0.25 11.43 12.53
CA GLU A 79 0.11 10.34 13.49
C GLU A 79 -0.77 9.21 12.96
N TYR A 80 -1.93 9.52 12.37
CA TYR A 80 -2.77 8.53 11.69
C TYR A 80 -2.00 7.78 10.61
N GLU A 81 -1.35 8.50 9.70
CA GLU A 81 -0.59 7.91 8.59
C GLU A 81 0.51 6.98 9.12
N LYS A 82 1.26 7.40 10.15
CA LYS A 82 2.31 6.59 10.79
C LYS A 82 1.76 5.32 11.44
N ARG A 83 0.65 5.41 12.17
CA ARG A 83 0.02 4.25 12.84
C ARG A 83 -0.50 3.24 11.82
N VAL A 84 -1.18 3.71 10.77
CA VAL A 84 -1.63 2.86 9.66
C VAL A 84 -0.45 2.25 8.90
N GLU A 85 0.58 3.03 8.60
CA GLU A 85 1.78 2.53 7.92
C GLU A 85 2.49 1.44 8.73
N LYS A 86 2.51 1.54 10.07
CA LYS A 86 3.06 0.50 10.94
C LYS A 86 2.32 -0.83 10.80
N LEU A 87 0.99 -0.80 10.75
CA LEU A 87 0.16 -1.99 10.51
C LEU A 87 0.45 -2.60 9.13
N ILE A 88 0.55 -1.75 8.11
CA ILE A 88 0.84 -2.20 6.74
C ILE A 88 2.24 -2.79 6.63
N LYS A 89 3.25 -2.20 7.29
CA LYS A 89 4.62 -2.72 7.34
C LYS A 89 4.67 -4.10 7.97
N HIS A 90 3.94 -4.31 9.06
CA HIS A 90 3.82 -5.62 9.69
C HIS A 90 3.20 -6.65 8.72
N LEU A 91 2.06 -6.33 8.12
CA LEU A 91 1.40 -7.20 7.14
C LEU A 91 2.30 -7.52 5.93
N LYS A 92 3.10 -6.54 5.49
CA LYS A 92 4.07 -6.71 4.41
C LYS A 92 5.23 -7.63 4.80
N ASN A 93 5.86 -7.38 5.94
CA ASN A 93 7.08 -8.06 6.33
C ASN A 93 6.82 -9.49 6.82
N ASP A 94 5.79 -9.67 7.64
CA ASP A 94 5.54 -10.95 8.32
C ASP A 94 4.61 -11.85 7.49
N HIS A 95 3.66 -11.26 6.76
CA HIS A 95 2.62 -12.00 6.04
C HIS A 95 2.72 -11.91 4.50
N ASN A 96 3.71 -11.18 3.97
CA ASN A 96 3.88 -10.94 2.53
C ASN A 96 2.60 -10.38 1.86
N ILE A 97 1.91 -9.48 2.57
CA ILE A 97 0.72 -8.80 2.08
C ILE A 97 1.13 -7.43 1.55
N TYR A 98 0.83 -7.14 0.29
CA TYR A 98 1.30 -5.94 -0.39
C TYR A 98 0.15 -4.96 -0.67
N GLN A 99 0.48 -3.68 -0.73
CA GLN A 99 -0.45 -2.66 -1.22
C GLN A 99 -0.69 -2.84 -2.73
N ALA A 100 -1.86 -2.42 -3.20
CA ALA A 100 -2.14 -2.33 -4.64
C ALA A 100 -1.03 -1.60 -5.42
N HIS A 101 -0.65 -2.15 -6.57
CA HIS A 101 0.35 -1.60 -7.50
C HIS A 101 1.79 -1.56 -6.95
N HIS A 102 2.08 -2.21 -5.82
CA HIS A 102 3.43 -2.20 -5.24
C HIS A 102 4.48 -2.70 -6.23
N PHE A 103 4.24 -3.85 -6.88
CA PHE A 103 5.20 -4.42 -7.81
C PHE A 103 5.26 -3.67 -9.13
N THR A 104 4.14 -3.14 -9.61
CA THR A 104 4.09 -2.27 -10.79
C THR A 104 5.01 -1.06 -10.64
N TYR A 105 4.90 -0.31 -9.53
CA TYR A 105 5.75 0.85 -9.31
C TYR A 105 7.22 0.47 -9.06
N THR A 106 7.46 -0.53 -8.23
CA THR A 106 8.85 -0.96 -7.93
C THR A 106 9.54 -1.50 -9.17
N TYR A 107 8.89 -2.33 -9.98
CA TYR A 107 9.50 -2.89 -11.19
C TYR A 107 9.61 -1.84 -12.29
N SER A 108 8.60 -0.99 -12.50
CA SER A 108 8.73 0.13 -13.43
C SER A 108 9.94 0.98 -13.09
N GLY A 109 10.14 1.35 -11.82
CA GLY A 109 11.30 2.12 -11.37
C GLY A 109 12.63 1.39 -11.63
N ILE A 110 12.75 0.14 -11.18
CA ILE A 110 13.97 -0.66 -11.33
C ILE A 110 14.35 -0.84 -12.80
N TYR A 111 13.40 -1.28 -13.65
CA TYR A 111 13.69 -1.53 -15.05
C TYR A 111 13.92 -0.24 -15.85
N THR A 112 13.33 0.89 -15.43
CA THR A 112 13.68 2.20 -15.99
C THR A 112 15.13 2.57 -15.65
N LEU A 113 15.58 2.36 -14.41
CA LEU A 113 16.97 2.60 -14.02
C LEU A 113 17.96 1.70 -14.79
N VAL A 114 17.60 0.42 -14.97
CA VAL A 114 18.38 -0.51 -15.80
C VAL A 114 18.43 -0.02 -17.25
N GLY A 115 17.30 0.42 -17.80
CA GLY A 115 17.21 0.99 -19.15
C GLY A 115 18.05 2.26 -19.32
N ILE A 116 18.06 3.14 -18.31
CA ILE A 116 18.90 4.35 -18.27
C ILE A 116 20.38 3.98 -18.28
N ALA A 117 20.81 3.07 -17.38
CA ALA A 117 22.19 2.62 -17.30
C ALA A 117 22.67 1.97 -18.61
N PHE A 118 21.80 1.14 -19.22
CA PHE A 118 22.07 0.50 -20.50
C PHE A 118 22.12 1.52 -21.65
N GLY A 119 21.18 2.47 -21.69
CA GLY A 119 21.13 3.53 -22.69
C GLY A 119 22.35 4.46 -22.64
N LEU A 120 22.85 4.78 -21.45
CA LEU A 120 24.11 5.53 -21.28
C LEU A 120 25.30 4.72 -21.80
N THR A 121 25.40 3.46 -21.39
CA THR A 121 26.49 2.57 -21.82
C THR A 121 26.52 2.41 -23.35
N LEU A 122 25.36 2.23 -23.99
CA LEU A 122 25.26 2.12 -25.44
C LEU A 122 25.58 3.45 -26.15
N SER A 123 25.10 4.57 -25.61
CA SER A 123 25.33 5.89 -26.21
C SER A 123 26.83 6.21 -26.25
N TYR A 124 27.50 6.12 -25.10
CA TYR A 124 28.94 6.40 -25.02
C TYR A 124 29.80 5.29 -25.64
N GLY A 125 29.35 4.03 -25.62
CA GLY A 125 30.10 2.91 -26.17
C GLY A 125 30.10 2.86 -27.70
N ILE A 126 29.00 3.24 -28.35
CA ILE A 126 28.87 3.15 -29.82
C ILE A 126 29.17 4.50 -30.49
N PHE A 127 28.65 5.60 -29.95
CA PHE A 127 28.72 6.92 -30.59
C PHE A 127 29.81 7.82 -30.01
N TYR A 128 30.53 7.35 -28.98
CA TYR A 128 31.52 8.12 -28.21
C TYR A 128 31.02 9.50 -27.73
N SER A 129 29.69 9.68 -27.71
CA SER A 129 28.99 10.92 -27.42
C SER A 129 27.56 10.59 -26.94
N PHE A 130 26.93 11.53 -26.25
CA PHE A 130 25.57 11.32 -25.75
C PHE A 130 24.56 11.30 -26.89
N ASN A 131 23.95 10.13 -27.14
CA ASN A 131 22.86 9.97 -28.09
C ASN A 131 21.51 9.98 -27.35
N PRO A 132 20.74 11.09 -27.40
CA PRO A 132 19.50 11.21 -26.64
C PRO A 132 18.43 10.20 -27.11
N HIS A 133 18.38 9.86 -28.40
CA HIS A 133 17.38 8.95 -28.94
C HIS A 133 17.53 7.53 -28.37
N LEU A 134 18.76 7.01 -28.35
CA LEU A 134 19.04 5.70 -27.76
C LEU A 134 18.81 5.69 -26.25
N PHE A 135 19.26 6.75 -25.57
CA PHE A 135 19.03 6.90 -24.13
C PHE A 135 17.55 6.82 -23.76
N PHE A 136 16.71 7.65 -24.40
CA PHE A 136 15.27 7.68 -24.09
C PHE A 136 14.55 6.43 -24.57
N MET A 137 14.98 5.81 -25.68
CA MET A 137 14.42 4.54 -26.14
C MET A 137 14.68 3.42 -25.12
N CYS A 138 15.92 3.26 -24.64
CA CYS A 138 16.26 2.23 -23.65
C CYS A 138 15.53 2.46 -22.31
N ALA A 139 15.43 3.70 -21.85
CA ALA A 139 14.66 4.06 -20.66
C ALA A 139 13.17 3.73 -20.82
N GLY A 140 12.58 4.08 -21.96
CA GLY A 140 11.17 3.80 -22.27
C GLY A 140 10.87 2.30 -22.35
N ILE A 141 11.72 1.52 -23.03
CA ILE A 141 11.60 0.06 -23.09
C ILE A 141 11.68 -0.54 -21.68
N GLY A 142 12.64 -0.09 -20.87
CA GLY A 142 12.77 -0.51 -19.47
C GLY A 142 11.50 -0.24 -18.66
N MET A 143 10.92 0.95 -18.78
CA MET A 143 9.67 1.32 -18.13
C MET A 143 8.50 0.42 -18.54
N VAL A 144 8.35 0.14 -19.84
CA VAL A 144 7.26 -0.71 -20.36
C VAL A 144 7.40 -2.14 -19.85
N ILE A 145 8.61 -2.72 -19.93
CA ILE A 145 8.88 -4.08 -19.43
C ILE A 145 8.60 -4.16 -17.93
N GLY A 146 9.08 -3.19 -17.16
CA GLY A 146 8.85 -3.11 -15.72
C GLY A 146 7.37 -3.06 -15.36
N ASN A 147 6.57 -2.27 -16.08
CA ASN A 147 5.12 -2.20 -15.88
C ASN A 147 4.43 -3.52 -16.20
N ILE A 148 4.77 -4.19 -17.30
CA ILE A 148 4.15 -5.47 -17.68
C ILE A 148 4.46 -6.56 -16.63
N LEU A 149 5.73 -6.68 -16.22
CA LEU A 149 6.14 -7.67 -15.22
C LEU A 149 5.55 -7.37 -13.85
N GLY A 150 5.51 -6.09 -13.45
CA GLY A 150 4.92 -5.65 -12.20
C GLY A 150 3.41 -5.90 -12.15
N ALA A 151 2.68 -5.59 -13.23
CA ALA A 151 1.24 -5.83 -13.35
C ALA A 151 0.89 -7.33 -13.27
N ARG A 152 1.71 -8.20 -13.88
CA ARG A 152 1.55 -9.65 -13.76
C ARG A 152 1.70 -10.11 -12.31
N LYS A 153 2.72 -9.60 -11.60
CA LYS A 153 2.97 -9.96 -10.20
C LYS A 153 1.89 -9.41 -9.26
N ASP A 154 1.45 -8.17 -9.46
CA ASP A 154 0.34 -7.60 -8.69
C ASP A 154 -0.96 -8.39 -8.92
N SER A 155 -1.24 -8.79 -10.16
CA SER A 155 -2.42 -9.63 -10.48
C SER A 155 -2.37 -10.99 -9.79
N PHE A 156 -1.19 -11.58 -9.65
CA PHE A 156 -0.99 -12.83 -8.91
C PHE A 156 -1.26 -12.65 -7.40
N GLN A 157 -0.77 -11.56 -6.80
CA GLN A 157 -1.03 -11.27 -5.38
C GLN A 157 -2.50 -10.95 -5.10
N LYS A 158 -3.16 -10.27 -6.05
CA LYS A 158 -4.62 -10.04 -6.01
C LYS A 158 -5.38 -11.36 -5.94
N ARG A 159 -5.07 -12.30 -6.85
CA ARG A 159 -5.70 -13.62 -6.91
C ARG A 159 -5.43 -14.46 -5.66
N SER A 160 -4.26 -14.27 -5.05
CA SER A 160 -3.85 -14.98 -3.83
C SER A 160 -4.45 -14.39 -2.55
N GLY A 161 -5.24 -13.30 -2.63
CA GLY A 161 -5.81 -12.62 -1.46
C GLY A 161 -4.77 -11.94 -0.57
N LYS A 162 -3.58 -11.65 -1.09
CA LYS A 162 -2.46 -11.02 -0.38
C LYS A 162 -2.31 -9.52 -0.73
N GLN A 163 -3.42 -8.88 -1.07
CA GLN A 163 -3.46 -7.47 -1.45
C GLN A 163 -4.37 -6.65 -0.54
N ILE A 164 -3.92 -5.44 -0.19
CA ILE A 164 -4.67 -4.40 0.54
C ILE A 164 -5.21 -3.36 -0.45
#